data_AF-A0A7Z9SKN8-F1
#
_entry.id   AF-A0A7Z9SKN8-F1
#
_cell.length_a   1.000
_cell.length_b   1.000
_cell.length_c   1.000
_cell.angle_alpha   90.00
_cell.angle_beta   90.00
_cell.angle_gamma   90.00
#
_symmetry.space_group_name_H-M   'P 1'
#
loop_
_entity.id
_entity.type
_entity.pdbx_description
1 polymer ?
#
loop_
_entity_poly.entity_id
_entity_poly.type
_entity_poly.pdbx_seq_one_letter_code
_entity_poly.pdbx_strand_id
1 'polypeptide(L)' 'TGKDKFQLMIKMYESYRKDGKLPATYEVIYGHAWKKTANIGNIAISNN' A
#
# COMPACT_ATOMS: atom_id res chain seq x y z
N THR A 1 11.05 20.37 1.84
CA THR A 1 11.26 18.98 1.35
C THR A 1 10.33 18.03 2.11
N GLY A 2 10.09 16.79 1.67
CA GLY A 2 9.19 15.87 2.40
C GLY A 2 9.63 15.55 3.84
N LYS A 3 10.96 15.56 4.09
CA LYS A 3 11.56 15.32 5.42
C LYS A 3 11.13 16.35 6.46
N ASP A 4 11.10 17.63 6.10
CA ASP A 4 10.76 18.72 7.03
C ASP A 4 9.31 18.62 7.50
N LYS A 5 8.41 18.23 6.59
CA LYS A 5 6.99 18.01 6.90
C LYS A 5 6.81 16.87 7.90
N PHE A 6 7.59 15.80 7.77
CA PHE A 6 7.53 14.65 8.66
C PHE A 6 8.04 15.00 10.07
N GLN A 7 9.13 15.77 10.17
CA GLN A 7 9.65 16.24 11.45
C GLN A 7 8.67 17.18 12.16
N LEU A 8 8.02 18.07 11.42
CA LEU A 8 6.98 18.95 11.97
C LEU A 8 5.79 18.15 12.51
N MET A 9 5.34 17.13 11.77
CA MET A 9 4.29 16.21 12.22
C MET A 9 4.69 15.53 13.54
N ILE A 10 5.89 14.94 13.62
CA ILE A 10 6.38 14.30 14.86
C ILE A 10 6.33 15.28 16.03
N LYS A 11 6.86 16.51 15.85
CA LYS A 11 6.89 17.53 16.90
C LYS A 11 5.50 17.89 17.43
N MET A 12 4.51 18.00 16.54
CA MET A 12 3.12 18.33 16.93
C MET A 12 2.46 17.20 17.73
N TYR A 13 2.81 15.94 17.46
CA TYR A 13 2.21 14.78 18.10
C TYR A 13 2.97 14.24 19.31
N GLU A 14 4.14 14.81 19.64
CA GLU A 14 5.02 14.28 20.69
C GLU A 14 4.36 14.26 22.07
N SER A 15 3.49 15.23 22.39
CA SER A 15 2.73 15.26 23.65
C SER A 15 1.73 14.11 23.79
N TYR A 16 1.37 13.44 22.69
CA TYR A 16 0.46 12.31 22.67
C TYR A 16 1.19 10.97 22.60
N ARG A 17 2.53 10.95 22.67
CA ARG A 17 3.29 9.70 22.65
C ARG A 17 2.92 8.84 23.85
N LYS A 18 2.60 7.58 23.60
CA LYS A 18 2.27 6.59 24.62
C LYS A 18 3.02 5.30 24.32
N ASP A 19 3.65 4.71 25.33
CA ASP A 19 4.43 3.47 25.21
C ASP A 19 5.46 3.50 24.08
N GLY A 20 6.11 4.67 23.91
CA GLY A 20 7.11 4.90 22.87
C GLY A 20 6.55 5.11 21.45
N LYS A 21 5.23 5.11 21.25
CA LYS A 21 4.57 5.20 19.93
C LYS A 21 3.77 6.49 19.78
N LEU A 22 3.77 7.05 18.56
CA LEU A 22 2.87 8.15 18.20
C LEU A 22 1.50 7.58 17.83
N PRO A 23 0.40 8.26 18.18
CA PRO A 23 -0.95 7.82 17.81
C PRO A 23 -1.15 7.92 16.29
N ALA A 24 -1.81 6.92 15.71
CA ALA A 24 -2.19 6.91 14.31
C ALA A 24 -3.53 6.17 14.14
N THR A 25 -4.39 6.70 13.29
CA THR A 25 -5.60 6.04 12.80
C THR A 25 -5.37 5.65 11.34
N TYR A 26 -6.00 4.56 10.91
CA TYR A 26 -5.96 4.11 9.53
C TYR A 26 -7.32 3.57 9.14
N GLU A 27 -7.65 3.74 7.86
CA GLU A 27 -8.84 3.16 7.26
C GLU A 27 -8.41 1.97 6.43
N VAL A 28 -9.08 0.83 6.64
CA VAL A 28 -8.82 -0.37 5.85
C VAL A 28 -9.88 -0.47 4.77
N ILE A 29 -9.45 -0.32 3.52
CA ILE A 29 -10.30 -0.53 2.35
C ILE A 29 -10.06 -1.95 1.86
N TYR A 30 -11.07 -2.81 1.96
CA TYR A 30 -11.02 -4.16 1.39
C TYR A 30 -11.54 -4.15 -0.04
N GLY A 31 -10.73 -4.63 -0.97
CA GLY A 31 -11.11 -4.82 -2.36
C GLY A 31 -10.83 -6.25 -2.80
N HIS A 32 -11.85 -6.93 -3.33
CA HIS A 32 -11.69 -8.21 -4.00
C HIS A 32 -11.83 -7.99 -5.50
N ALA A 33 -10.86 -8.46 -6.28
CA ALA A 33 -10.87 -8.36 -7.73
C ALA A 33 -10.73 -9.75 -8.35
N TRP A 34 -11.49 -9.99 -9.42
CA TRP A 34 -11.36 -11.20 -10.23
C TRP A 34 -10.54 -10.89 -11.48
N LYS A 35 -9.46 -11.65 -11.70
CA LYS A 35 -8.66 -11.58 -12.92
C LYS A 35 -9.37 -12.37 -14.03
N LYS A 36 -9.57 -11.76 -15.20
CA LYS A 36 -10.09 -12.47 -16.37
C LYS A 36 -9.06 -13.53 -16.80
N THR A 37 -9.47 -14.79 -16.86
CA THR A 37 -8.67 -15.85 -17.47
C THR A 37 -8.58 -15.57 -18.97
N ALA A 38 -7.38 -15.19 -19.43
CA ALA A 38 -7.13 -15.11 -20.87
C ALA A 38 -7.08 -16.54 -21.40
N ASN A 39 -7.98 -16.88 -22.33
CA ASN A 39 -7.78 -18.04 -23.18
C ASN A 39 -6.62 -17.70 -24.10
N ILE A 40 -5.41 -18.12 -23.72
CA ILE A 40 -4.26 -18.15 -24.63
C ILE A 40 -4.60 -19.22 -25.65
N GLY A 41 -5.17 -18.81 -26.79
CA GLY A 41 -5.56 -19.71 -27.87
C GLY A 41 -4.40 -20.63 -28.26
N ASN A 42 -4.73 -21.88 -28.57
CA ASN A 42 -3.78 -22.94 -28.91
C ASN A 42 -2.65 -22.42 -29.80
N ILE A 43 -1.44 -22.35 -29.26
CA ILE A 43 -0.24 -22.07 -30.05
C ILE A 43 0.02 -23.33 -30.86
N ALA A 44 -0.38 -23.32 -32.13
CA ALA A 44 -0.04 -24.37 -33.06
C ALA A 44 1.48 -24.31 -33.30
N ILE A 45 2.22 -25.18 -32.65
CA ILE A 45 3.65 -25.35 -32.87
C ILE A 45 3.78 -26.32 -34.05
N SER A 46 3.92 -25.79 -35.26
CA SER A 46 4.42 -26.58 -36.39
C SER A 46 5.93 -26.46 -36.44
N ASN A 47 6.63 -27.59 -36.42
CA ASN A 47 8.03 -27.66 -36.76
C ASN A 47 8.15 -28.32 -38.13
N ASN A 48 8.89 -27.68 -39.04
CA ASN A 48 9.26 -28.23 -40.34
C ASN A 48 10.63 -28.89 -40.20
#